data_AF-A0A925WHR3-F1
#
_entry.id   AF-A0A925WHR3-F1
#
_cell.length_a   1.000
_cell.length_b   1.000
_cell.length_c   1.000
_cell.angle_alpha   90.00
_cell.angle_beta   90.00
_cell.angle_gamma   90.00
#
_symmetry.space_group_name_H-M   'P 1'
#
loop_
_entity.id
_entity.type
_entity.pdbx_description
1 polymer ?
#
loop_
_entity_poly.entity_id
_entity_poly.type
_entity_poly.pdbx_seq_one_letter_code
_entity_poly.pdbx_strand_id
1 'polypeptide(L)' 'MKQSAPQLRQREHATRSVLQTESEMIKAIREAGRTPVQRNTFYEPIKVLPDTPALNEAEPPSGKSKVLEDNLATA' A
#
# COMPACT_ATOMS: atom_id res chain seq x y z
N MET A 1 -31.15 -3.62 25.22
CA MET A 1 -30.61 -4.49 24.15
C MET A 1 -29.22 -3.99 23.80
N LYS A 2 -28.21 -4.85 23.96
CA LYS A 2 -26.80 -4.45 23.99
C LYS A 2 -26.33 -4.12 22.58
N GLN A 3 -25.68 -2.97 22.45
CA GLN A 3 -24.93 -2.58 21.26
C GLN A 3 -23.88 -3.65 20.94
N SER A 4 -23.81 -4.09 19.69
CA SER A 4 -22.68 -4.88 19.20
C SER A 4 -22.58 -4.70 17.69
N ALA A 5 -21.90 -3.63 17.31
CA ALA A 5 -21.31 -3.51 15.99
C ALA A 5 -19.78 -3.36 16.18
N PRO A 6 -19.00 -4.39 15.85
CA PRO A 6 -17.63 -4.13 15.43
C PRO A 6 -17.27 -5.03 14.24
N GLN A 7 -17.66 -4.64 13.03
CA GLN A 7 -17.23 -5.35 11.81
C GLN A 7 -16.75 -4.38 10.71
N LEU A 8 -16.16 -3.23 11.10
CA LEU A 8 -15.61 -2.27 10.12
C LEU A 8 -14.07 -2.17 10.17
N ARG A 9 -13.40 -2.71 11.20
CA ARG A 9 -11.93 -2.67 11.31
C ARG A 9 -11.17 -3.82 10.64
N GLN A 10 -11.86 -4.84 10.15
CA GLN A 10 -11.21 -6.03 9.57
C GLN A 10 -10.88 -5.88 8.07
N ARG A 11 -11.39 -4.84 7.39
CA ARG A 11 -11.20 -4.65 5.94
C ARG A 11 -9.88 -3.96 5.57
N GLU A 12 -9.38 -3.09 6.44
CA GLU A 12 -8.12 -2.35 6.25
C GLU A 12 -6.89 -3.27 6.29
N HIS A 13 -6.95 -4.36 7.06
CA HIS A 13 -5.86 -5.33 7.18
C HIS A 13 -5.70 -6.20 5.93
N ALA A 14 -6.82 -6.56 5.28
CA ALA A 14 -6.81 -7.41 4.10
C ALA A 14 -6.22 -6.68 2.88
N THR A 15 -6.58 -5.41 2.69
CA THR A 15 -6.08 -4.60 1.57
C THR A 15 -4.61 -4.24 1.75
N ARG A 16 -4.18 -3.91 2.98
CA ARG A 16 -2.77 -3.60 3.27
C ARG A 16 -1.84 -4.79 3.05
N SER A 17 -2.27 -6.00 3.43
CA SER A 17 -1.50 -7.24 3.21
C SER A 17 -1.27 -7.49 1.72
N VAL A 18 -2.34 -7.44 0.91
CA VAL A 18 -2.24 -7.68 -0.54
C VAL A 18 -1.32 -6.66 -1.23
N LEU A 19 -1.42 -5.38 -0.88
CA LEU A 19 -0.58 -4.32 -1.45
C LEU A 19 0.89 -4.46 -1.05
N GLN A 20 1.17 -4.83 0.20
CA GLN A 20 2.53 -5.08 0.67
C GLN A 20 3.15 -6.29 -0.07
N THR A 21 2.44 -7.42 -0.16
CA THR A 21 2.92 -8.60 -0.88
C THR A 21 3.14 -8.32 -2.37
N GLU A 22 2.25 -7.55 -3.01
CA GLU A 22 2.41 -7.17 -4.42
C GLU A 22 3.69 -6.34 -4.63
N SER A 23 3.97 -5.38 -3.74
CA SER A 23 5.16 -4.54 -3.84
C SER A 23 6.47 -5.33 -3.70
N GLU A 24 6.51 -6.29 -2.76
CA GLU A 24 7.67 -7.17 -2.59
C GLU A 24 7.88 -8.10 -3.79
N MET A 25 6.78 -8.61 -4.35
CA MET A 25 6.83 -9.44 -5.55
C MET A 25 7.37 -8.65 -6.76
N ILE A 26 6.87 -7.43 -6.98
CA ILE A 26 7.35 -6.54 -8.05
C ILE A 26 8.87 -6.29 -7.91
N LYS A 27 9.32 -6.03 -6.68
CA LYS A 27 10.75 -5.82 -6.37
C LYS A 27 11.59 -7.04 -6.71
N ALA A 28 11.19 -8.23 -6.26
CA ALA A 28 11.92 -9.48 -6.53
C ALA A 28 12.01 -9.78 -8.04
N ILE A 29 10.94 -9.53 -8.80
CA ILE A 29 10.93 -9.72 -10.26
C ILE A 29 11.97 -8.80 -10.94
N ARG A 30 12.02 -7.52 -10.52
CA ARG A 30 13.01 -6.56 -11.05
C ARG A 30 14.44 -6.93 -10.68
N GLU A 31 14.68 -7.35 -9.45
CA GLU A 31 16.00 -7.82 -8.98
C GLU A 31 16.50 -9.04 -9.76
N ALA A 32 15.58 -9.89 -10.24
CA ALA A 32 15.89 -10.98 -11.15
C ALA A 32 16.12 -10.56 -12.61
N GLY A 33 16.13 -9.25 -12.91
CA GLY A 33 16.32 -8.70 -14.26
C GLY A 33 15.12 -8.93 -15.18
N ARG A 34 13.92 -9.13 -14.63
CA ARG A 34 12.68 -9.36 -15.39
C ARG A 34 11.74 -8.16 -15.29
N THR A 35 10.90 -7.98 -16.30
CA THR A 35 9.89 -6.91 -16.31
C THR A 35 8.58 -7.41 -15.68
N PRO A 36 8.08 -6.78 -14.61
CA PRO A 36 6.81 -7.15 -13.99
C PRO A 36 5.61 -6.80 -14.90
N VAL A 37 4.63 -7.71 -14.96
CA VAL A 37 3.40 -7.56 -15.76
C VAL A 37 2.17 -8.00 -14.97
N GLN A 38 1.05 -7.31 -15.16
CA GLN A 38 -0.27 -7.77 -14.72
C GLN A 38 -0.84 -8.74 -15.76
N ARG A 39 -1.43 -9.84 -15.31
CA ARG A 39 -1.98 -10.90 -16.18
C ARG A 39 -3.45 -11.20 -15.88
N ASN A 40 -4.16 -11.63 -16.91
CA ASN A 40 -5.50 -12.22 -16.75
C ASN A 40 -5.39 -13.71 -16.35
N THR A 41 -6.53 -14.37 -16.14
CA THR A 41 -6.59 -15.81 -15.84
C THR A 41 -6.21 -16.71 -17.02
N PHE A 42 -6.06 -16.15 -18.22
CA PHE A 42 -5.54 -16.81 -19.42
C PHE A 42 -4.02 -16.60 -19.59
N TYR A 43 -3.35 -16.01 -18.59
CA TYR A 43 -1.91 -15.70 -18.57
C TYR A 43 -1.43 -14.69 -19.62
N GLU A 44 -2.35 -13.95 -20.22
CA GLU A 44 -2.04 -12.92 -21.19
C GLU A 44 -1.71 -11.60 -20.47
N PRO A 45 -0.70 -10.83 -20.94
CA PRO A 45 -0.37 -9.54 -20.36
C PRO A 45 -1.51 -8.53 -20.56
N ILE A 46 -1.98 -7.95 -19.46
CA ILE A 46 -2.92 -6.81 -19.48
C ILE A 46 -2.13 -5.49 -19.46
N LYS A 47 -1.09 -5.42 -18.62
CA LYS A 47 -0.33 -4.20 -18.38
C LYS A 47 1.11 -4.52 -18.00
N VAL A 48 2.06 -3.78 -18.56
CA VAL A 48 3.45 -3.78 -18.10
C VAL A 48 3.57 -2.77 -16.97
N LEU A 49 4.18 -3.17 -15.84
CA LEU A 49 4.40 -2.26 -14.72
C LEU A 49 5.73 -1.54 -14.95
N PRO A 50 5.73 -0.23 -15.28
CA PRO A 50 6.93 0.49 -15.64
C PRO A 50 7.89 0.61 -14.45
N ASP A 51 9.18 0.68 -14.75
CA ASP A 51 10.21 1.03 -13.79
C ASP A 51 10.07 2.52 -13.43
N THR A 52 9.12 2.85 -12.55
CA THR A 52 9.24 4.12 -11.83
C THR A 52 10.46 3.95 -10.93
N PRO A 53 11.52 4.78 -11.09
CA PRO A 53 12.53 4.84 -10.06
C PRO A 53 11.80 5.29 -8.79
N ALA A 54 11.79 4.45 -7.77
CA ALA A 54 11.51 4.90 -6.42
C ALA A 54 12.60 5.93 -6.10
N LEU A 55 12.30 7.20 -6.36
CA LEU A 55 13.10 8.31 -5.92
C LEU A 55 13.17 8.17 -4.40
N ASN A 56 14.38 8.03 -3.86
CA ASN A 56 14.64 8.13 -2.44
C ASN A 56 14.00 9.42 -1.90
N GLU A 57 13.00 9.29 -1.04
CA GLU A 57 12.52 10.25 -0.03
C GLU A 57 11.59 9.39 0.86
N ALA A 58 11.88 8.97 2.09
CA ALA A 58 12.77 9.54 3.09
C ALA A 58 12.60 11.05 3.30
N GLU A 59 11.45 11.60 2.92
CA GLU A 59 10.84 12.70 3.67
C GLU A 59 9.38 12.30 3.94
N PRO A 60 8.93 12.22 5.20
CA PRO A 60 7.50 12.27 5.45
C PRO A 60 6.98 13.55 4.78
N PRO A 61 5.75 13.59 4.24
CA PRO A 61 5.17 14.88 3.88
C PRO A 61 5.25 15.73 5.15
N SER A 62 6.11 16.75 5.13
CA SER A 62 6.20 17.80 6.14
C SER A 62 4.94 18.69 6.05
N GLY A 63 3.79 18.06 5.87
CA GLY A 63 2.50 18.60 6.24
C GLY A 63 2.34 18.29 7.71
N LYS A 64 2.88 19.17 8.55
CA LYS A 64 2.40 19.32 9.92
C LYS A 64 0.89 19.53 9.85
N SER A 65 0.15 18.43 9.95
CA SER A 65 -1.30 18.48 9.92
C SER A 65 -1.70 19.12 11.23
N LYS A 66 -2.18 20.37 11.16
CA LYS A 66 -2.63 21.17 12.32
C LYS A 66 -3.58 20.38 13.23
N VAL A 67 -4.35 19.49 12.62
CA VAL A 67 -5.27 18.55 13.28
C VAL A 67 -4.54 17.57 14.22
N LEU A 68 -3.34 17.10 13.89
CA LEU A 68 -2.58 16.18 14.75
C LEU A 68 -2.02 16.89 15.98
N GLU A 69 -1.71 18.19 15.87
CA GLU A 69 -1.13 19.00 16.94
C GLU A 69 -2.19 19.36 18.00
N ASP A 70 -3.40 19.73 17.56
CA ASP A 70 -4.53 20.04 18.43
C ASP A 70 -5.00 18.82 19.24
N ASN A 71 -4.87 17.61 18.68
CA ASN A 71 -5.21 16.36 19.39
C ASN A 71 -4.19 15.95 20.44
N LEU A 72 -2.95 16.46 20.39
CA LEU A 72 -1.89 16.16 21.34
C LEU A 72 -1.90 17.10 22.56
N ALA A 73 -2.56 18.26 22.46
CA ALA A 73 -2.60 19.29 23.49
C ALA A 73 -3.71 19.09 24.56
N THR A 74 -4.25 17.88 24.70
CA THR A 74 -5.13 17.52 25.83
C THR A 74 -4.80 16.11 26.29
N ALA A 75 -3.82 16.02 27.19
CA ALA A 75 -3.56 14.89 28.06
C ALA A 75 -3.14 15.42 29.44
#